data_AF-A0A0B8N4S0-F1
#
_entry.id   AF-A0A0B8N4S0-F1
#
_cell.length_a   1.000
_cell.length_b   1.000
_cell.length_c   1.000
_cell.angle_alpha   90.00
_cell.angle_beta   90.00
_cell.angle_gamma   90.00
#
_symmetry.space_group_name_H-M   'P 1'
#
loop_
_entity.id
_entity.type
_entity.pdbx_description
1 polymer ?
#
loop_
_entity_poly.entity_id
_entity_poly.type
_entity_poly.pdbx_seq_one_letter_code
_entity_poly.pdbx_strand_id
1 'polypeptide(L)'
;MNLTKGGHTAVPTSLLTVVLSWRSPEREVRAQAVLVGEHGRARSDRDFVWFDAPRHVSQAVTVDREPEAGTARLSVSLPRTGSEVAGIVVIGSTPGSFAEVASLTLTVFDHDRPVARYAVNASEPVPALVLGEFTRAGDDWEFRALADAGVSLAGLVREFGVRWDPARSVEPEPRRTPPPPDSERADWHPDPRDPARLRWWDGTTWSTATRPVPLQDSRHCPRCGEPRRRRLFGADTPCRECATETTEYLADWRPRAERALRRVTPHEDWDSLWAALRYQRVDRADALDLLRPLAHDHLERLVAFTFADGTVGPEDLDDFDETVAELSLSGPLIEDLRRRMHRGRMLTRLRSGELPLAQTTGLHLDPDERVHLNIPAAHIRQLARGPKRTEGRLIVSNRKLRFTGSDAGTEMPWARVVSVTSADGLVEVSATSARGGALLEVADPDFVAAAMEGALRIAKRLALAPGRRDSRTIPADVKAVVWQRDGGKCVECGAAHYLEFDHIIPISRGGATSAANLQILCRGCNRTKSAHI
;
A
#
# COMPACT_ATOMS: atom_id res chain seq x y z
N MET A 1 28.67 -40.09 -2.23
CA MET A 1 28.69 -41.54 -1.96
C MET A 1 28.15 -42.29 -3.17
N ASN A 2 28.80 -43.39 -3.61
CA ASN A 2 28.24 -44.25 -4.66
C ASN A 2 27.39 -45.35 -4.00
N LEU A 3 26.13 -45.46 -4.38
CA LEU A 3 25.17 -46.41 -3.83
C LEU A 3 24.91 -47.55 -4.82
N THR A 4 24.53 -48.70 -4.28
CA THR A 4 23.92 -49.82 -5.02
C THR A 4 22.42 -49.87 -4.70
N LYS A 5 21.64 -50.69 -5.42
CA LYS A 5 20.21 -50.90 -5.11
C LYS A 5 20.05 -51.28 -3.63
N GLY A 6 19.19 -50.56 -2.90
CA GLY A 6 18.95 -50.72 -1.46
C GLY A 6 19.93 -49.99 -0.54
N GLY A 7 21.04 -49.45 -1.07
CA GLY A 7 21.99 -48.64 -0.32
C GLY A 7 21.39 -47.31 0.11
N HIS A 8 21.79 -46.80 1.28
CA HIS A 8 21.34 -45.53 1.82
C HIS A 8 22.51 -44.69 2.34
N THR A 9 22.30 -43.39 2.46
CA THR A 9 23.25 -42.44 3.04
C THR A 9 22.49 -41.29 3.69
N ALA A 10 23.03 -40.75 4.78
CA ALA A 10 22.57 -39.47 5.32
C ALA A 10 22.75 -38.36 4.26
N VAL A 11 21.79 -37.45 4.21
CA VAL A 11 21.82 -36.25 3.37
C VAL A 11 21.56 -35.01 4.23
N PRO A 12 22.16 -33.85 3.91
CA PRO A 12 21.93 -32.64 4.69
C PRO A 12 20.47 -32.20 4.55
N THR A 13 19.90 -31.71 5.65
CA THR A 13 18.57 -31.08 5.68
C THR A 13 18.62 -29.70 5.02
N SER A 14 18.83 -29.66 3.70
CA SER A 14 18.98 -28.45 2.89
C SER A 14 18.10 -28.51 1.63
N LEU A 15 18.32 -27.57 0.69
CA LEU A 15 17.79 -27.67 -0.67
C LEU A 15 18.72 -28.58 -1.48
N LEU A 16 18.20 -29.74 -1.85
CA LEU A 16 18.88 -30.73 -2.68
C LEU A 16 18.42 -30.64 -4.12
N THR A 17 19.31 -31.00 -5.04
CA THR A 17 18.97 -31.22 -6.45
C THR A 17 19.10 -32.70 -6.76
N VAL A 18 18.03 -33.32 -7.28
CA VAL A 18 18.08 -34.67 -7.84
C VAL A 18 18.16 -34.56 -9.36
N VAL A 19 19.22 -35.11 -9.94
CA VAL A 19 19.44 -35.14 -11.39
C VAL A 19 19.45 -36.59 -11.87
N LEU A 20 18.58 -36.90 -12.82
CA LEU A 20 18.68 -38.08 -13.66
C LEU A 20 19.48 -37.71 -14.91
N SER A 21 20.42 -38.55 -15.32
CA SER A 21 21.22 -38.37 -16.54
C SER A 21 21.39 -39.70 -17.28
N TRP A 22 21.38 -39.67 -18.61
CA TRP A 22 21.53 -40.86 -19.46
C TRP A 22 22.26 -40.51 -20.77
N ARG A 23 22.74 -41.53 -21.49
CA ARG A 23 23.58 -41.36 -22.70
C ARG A 23 22.84 -41.52 -24.04
N SER A 24 21.54 -41.79 -23.99
CA SER A 24 20.67 -41.96 -25.16
C SER A 24 19.73 -40.74 -25.29
N PRO A 25 20.19 -39.59 -25.81
CA PRO A 25 19.41 -38.34 -25.84
C PRO A 25 18.12 -38.44 -26.68
N GLU A 26 18.04 -39.40 -27.59
CA GLU A 26 16.81 -39.74 -28.33
C GLU A 26 15.72 -40.35 -27.45
N ARG A 27 16.07 -40.77 -26.23
CA ARG A 27 15.14 -41.29 -25.24
C ARG A 27 14.80 -40.21 -24.23
N GLU A 28 13.52 -40.09 -23.94
CA GLU A 28 13.01 -39.16 -22.95
C GLU A 28 12.80 -39.90 -21.62
N VAL A 29 13.46 -39.42 -20.56
CA VAL A 29 13.20 -39.83 -19.18
C VAL A 29 12.69 -38.61 -18.43
N ARG A 30 11.57 -38.78 -17.71
CA ARG A 30 10.99 -37.75 -16.84
C ARG A 30 11.18 -38.10 -15.38
N ALA A 31 11.39 -37.08 -14.56
CA ALA A 31 11.46 -37.20 -13.12
C ALA A 31 10.19 -36.59 -12.50
N GLN A 32 9.62 -37.30 -11.55
CA GLN A 32 8.48 -36.88 -10.74
C GLN A 32 8.65 -37.36 -9.30
N ALA A 33 7.82 -36.86 -8.39
CA ALA A 33 7.89 -37.24 -6.98
C ALA A 33 6.51 -37.41 -6.34
N VAL A 34 6.45 -38.28 -5.33
CA VAL A 34 5.30 -38.42 -4.44
C VAL A 34 5.75 -38.11 -3.02
N LEU A 35 5.08 -37.19 -2.33
CA LEU A 35 5.28 -36.96 -0.91
C LEU A 35 4.42 -37.95 -0.12
N VAL A 36 5.02 -38.63 0.86
CA VAL A 36 4.35 -39.69 1.63
C VAL A 36 4.37 -39.39 3.13
N GLY A 37 3.28 -39.74 3.82
CA GLY A 37 3.20 -39.71 5.29
C GLY A 37 3.81 -40.97 5.94
N GLU A 38 3.65 -41.12 7.26
CA GLU A 38 4.26 -42.20 8.06
C GLU A 38 3.91 -43.62 7.60
N HIS A 39 2.80 -43.80 6.89
CA HIS A 39 2.38 -45.11 6.35
C HIS A 39 2.85 -45.37 4.90
N GLY A 40 3.78 -44.56 4.37
CA GLY A 40 4.26 -44.71 2.98
C GLY A 40 3.19 -44.40 1.94
N ARG A 41 2.14 -43.64 2.31
CA ARG A 41 1.04 -43.24 1.43
C ARG A 41 0.99 -41.72 1.30
N ALA A 42 0.65 -41.23 0.12
CA ALA A 42 0.27 -39.85 -0.12
C ALA A 42 -0.98 -39.49 0.70
N ARG A 43 -1.05 -38.26 1.19
CA ARG A 43 -2.22 -37.78 1.97
C ARG A 43 -3.35 -37.37 1.04
N SER A 44 -3.01 -36.90 -0.15
CA SER A 44 -3.96 -36.58 -1.22
C SER A 44 -3.30 -36.64 -2.59
N ASP A 45 -4.11 -36.57 -3.64
CA ASP A 45 -3.65 -36.50 -5.03
C ASP A 45 -2.72 -35.28 -5.29
N ARG A 46 -2.75 -34.27 -4.41
CA ARG A 46 -1.88 -33.07 -4.46
C ARG A 46 -0.43 -33.32 -4.04
N ASP A 47 -0.15 -34.44 -3.39
CA ASP A 47 1.21 -34.83 -2.99
C ASP A 47 2.01 -35.43 -4.16
N PHE A 48 1.39 -35.61 -5.34
CA PHE A 48 2.06 -36.01 -6.56
C PHE A 48 2.51 -34.80 -7.39
N VAL A 49 3.82 -34.66 -7.56
CA VAL A 49 4.46 -33.57 -8.31
C VAL A 49 5.03 -34.14 -9.61
N TRP A 50 4.59 -33.59 -10.74
CA TRP A 50 4.91 -34.09 -12.07
C TRP A 50 4.85 -32.95 -13.09
N PHE A 51 5.08 -33.24 -14.37
CA PHE A 51 5.27 -32.20 -15.39
C PHE A 51 4.18 -31.10 -15.43
N ASP A 52 2.89 -31.46 -15.38
CA ASP A 52 1.79 -30.48 -15.43
C ASP A 52 1.37 -29.95 -14.06
N ALA A 53 1.84 -30.56 -12.98
CA ALA A 53 1.76 -30.02 -11.62
C ALA A 53 3.18 -29.91 -11.03
N PRO A 54 4.02 -28.98 -11.56
CA PRO A 54 5.46 -29.02 -11.39
C PRO A 54 5.94 -28.58 -10.01
N ARG A 55 5.05 -28.21 -9.09
CA ARG A 55 5.42 -27.73 -7.76
C ARG A 55 4.43 -28.19 -6.71
N HIS A 56 4.94 -28.76 -5.62
CA HIS A 56 4.13 -29.06 -4.44
C HIS A 56 3.68 -27.77 -3.73
N VAL A 57 2.51 -27.77 -3.08
CA VAL A 57 1.95 -26.58 -2.39
C VAL A 57 2.88 -26.03 -1.29
N SER A 58 3.66 -26.89 -0.63
CA SER A 58 4.64 -26.48 0.37
C SER A 58 5.98 -26.01 -0.23
N GLN A 59 6.14 -26.12 -1.55
CA GLN A 59 7.41 -25.90 -2.26
C GLN A 59 8.55 -26.82 -1.81
N ALA A 60 8.22 -27.96 -1.19
CA ALA A 60 9.18 -29.00 -0.83
C ALA A 60 9.74 -29.73 -2.05
N VAL A 61 8.96 -29.87 -3.12
CA VAL A 61 9.44 -30.45 -4.39
C VAL A 61 9.02 -29.57 -5.57
N THR A 62 9.94 -29.37 -6.51
CA THR A 62 9.68 -28.72 -7.81
C THR A 62 10.35 -29.52 -8.94
N VAL A 63 9.60 -29.78 -10.02
CA VAL A 63 10.08 -30.38 -11.27
C VAL A 63 10.63 -29.29 -12.17
N ASP A 64 11.81 -29.51 -12.72
CA ASP A 64 12.33 -28.69 -13.81
C ASP A 64 11.67 -29.10 -15.14
N ARG A 65 11.00 -28.16 -15.80
CA ARG A 65 10.28 -28.41 -17.06
C ARG A 65 11.16 -28.20 -18.29
N GLU A 66 12.32 -27.57 -18.14
CA GLU A 66 13.25 -27.26 -19.22
C GLU A 66 14.67 -27.74 -18.87
N PRO A 67 14.86 -29.03 -18.53
CA PRO A 67 16.18 -29.55 -18.20
C PRO A 67 17.09 -29.59 -19.44
N GLU A 68 18.40 -29.64 -19.21
CA GLU A 68 19.37 -29.87 -20.27
C GLU A 68 19.10 -31.22 -20.98
N ALA A 69 19.40 -31.30 -22.27
CA ALA A 69 19.19 -32.52 -23.06
C ALA A 69 19.89 -33.73 -22.43
N GLY A 70 19.17 -34.85 -22.33
CA GLY A 70 19.68 -36.07 -21.68
C GLY A 70 19.65 -36.02 -20.14
N THR A 71 18.97 -35.03 -19.55
CA THR A 71 18.77 -34.93 -18.10
C THR A 71 17.31 -34.70 -17.71
N ALA A 72 16.98 -35.02 -16.46
CA ALA A 72 15.75 -34.61 -15.80
C ALA A 72 16.07 -34.20 -14.36
N ARG A 73 15.44 -33.13 -13.86
CA ARG A 73 15.82 -32.51 -12.59
C ARG A 73 14.63 -32.27 -11.66
N LEU A 74 14.84 -32.57 -10.38
CA LEU A 74 13.95 -32.19 -9.27
C LEU A 74 14.72 -31.32 -8.28
N SER A 75 14.09 -30.26 -7.78
CA SER A 75 14.53 -29.54 -6.59
C SER A 75 13.76 -30.07 -5.38
N VAL A 76 14.46 -30.53 -4.35
CA VAL A 76 13.90 -31.14 -3.14
C VAL A 76 14.37 -30.35 -1.91
N SER A 77 13.48 -29.56 -1.31
CA SER A 77 13.74 -28.78 -0.10
C SER A 77 13.23 -29.51 1.13
N LEU A 78 14.13 -30.21 1.81
CA LEU A 78 13.83 -30.95 3.03
C LEU A 78 13.34 -30.05 4.19
N PRO A 79 13.87 -28.83 4.40
CA PRO A 79 13.35 -27.89 5.41
C PRO A 79 11.90 -27.44 5.18
N ARG A 80 11.41 -27.51 3.93
CA ARG A 80 10.02 -27.12 3.57
C ARG A 80 9.04 -28.30 3.63
N THR A 81 9.50 -29.46 4.08
CA THR A 81 8.62 -30.60 4.35
C THR A 81 7.89 -30.37 5.67
N GLY A 82 6.56 -30.41 5.66
CA GLY A 82 5.77 -30.33 6.89
C GLY A 82 6.04 -31.53 7.81
N SER A 83 5.65 -31.44 9.08
CA SER A 83 5.79 -32.54 10.04
C SER A 83 5.07 -33.81 9.58
N GLU A 84 3.94 -33.67 8.88
CA GLU A 84 3.13 -34.77 8.34
C GLU A 84 3.75 -35.55 7.17
N VAL A 85 4.83 -35.05 6.56
CA VAL A 85 5.54 -35.74 5.47
C VAL A 85 6.71 -36.51 6.06
N ALA A 86 6.62 -37.84 6.00
CA ALA A 86 7.67 -38.74 6.48
C ALA A 86 8.69 -39.09 5.38
N GLY A 87 8.32 -38.94 4.12
CA GLY A 87 9.22 -39.21 3.00
C GLY A 87 8.87 -38.55 1.67
N ILE A 88 9.81 -38.58 0.73
CA ILE A 88 9.66 -38.12 -0.65
C ILE A 88 10.21 -39.20 -1.58
N VAL A 89 9.33 -39.81 -2.37
CA VAL A 89 9.67 -40.86 -3.32
C VAL A 89 9.96 -40.25 -4.69
N VAL A 90 11.13 -40.54 -5.26
CA VAL A 90 11.54 -40.10 -6.59
C VAL A 90 11.22 -41.18 -7.61
N ILE A 91 10.45 -40.83 -8.63
CA ILE A 91 9.97 -41.74 -9.66
C ILE A 91 10.49 -41.28 -11.03
N GLY A 92 11.04 -42.21 -11.79
CA GLY A 92 11.35 -42.03 -13.21
C GLY A 92 10.28 -42.65 -14.10
N SER A 93 9.97 -42.02 -15.23
CA SER A 93 9.19 -42.65 -16.31
C SER A 93 9.77 -42.38 -17.69
N THR A 94 9.55 -43.30 -18.62
CA THR A 94 9.87 -43.12 -20.04
C THR A 94 8.73 -43.66 -20.91
N PRO A 95 8.46 -43.10 -22.11
CA PRO A 95 7.42 -43.62 -23.02
C PRO A 95 7.64 -45.06 -23.47
N GLY A 96 8.90 -45.53 -23.47
CA GLY A 96 9.28 -46.89 -23.83
C GLY A 96 9.67 -47.71 -22.59
N SER A 97 10.85 -48.31 -22.65
CA SER A 97 11.37 -49.14 -21.56
C SER A 97 12.66 -48.59 -20.97
N PHE A 98 12.80 -48.66 -19.64
CA PHE A 98 14.06 -48.35 -18.97
C PHE A 98 15.19 -49.32 -19.32
N ALA A 99 14.90 -50.53 -19.81
CA ALA A 99 15.93 -51.45 -20.34
C ALA A 99 16.64 -50.91 -21.58
N GLU A 100 16.03 -49.96 -22.29
CA GLU A 100 16.59 -49.31 -23.48
C GLU A 100 17.34 -48.00 -23.16
N VAL A 101 17.31 -47.54 -21.90
CA VAL A 101 17.95 -46.28 -21.48
C VAL A 101 19.39 -46.55 -21.07
N ALA A 102 20.34 -46.17 -21.92
CA ALA A 102 21.75 -46.42 -21.65
C ALA A 102 22.31 -45.50 -20.56
N SER A 103 23.03 -46.10 -19.59
CA SER A 103 23.80 -45.40 -18.55
C SER A 103 22.98 -44.47 -17.65
N LEU A 104 21.74 -44.84 -17.32
CA LEU A 104 20.90 -44.07 -16.41
C LEU A 104 21.55 -43.92 -15.03
N THR A 105 21.76 -42.68 -14.59
CA THR A 105 22.36 -42.36 -13.30
C THR A 105 21.50 -41.34 -12.57
N LEU A 106 21.15 -41.64 -11.31
CA LEU A 106 20.58 -40.67 -10.37
C LEU A 106 21.70 -40.08 -9.51
N THR A 107 21.77 -38.76 -9.44
CA THR A 107 22.69 -38.05 -8.53
C THR A 107 21.92 -37.05 -7.68
N VAL A 108 22.13 -37.08 -6.37
CA VAL A 108 21.64 -36.07 -5.43
C VAL A 108 22.79 -35.13 -5.11
N PHE A 109 22.57 -33.84 -5.34
CA PHE A 109 23.49 -32.77 -5.03
C PHE A 109 22.99 -31.93 -3.87
N ASP A 110 23.89 -31.58 -2.97
CA ASP A 110 23.73 -30.42 -2.08
C ASP A 110 24.54 -29.28 -2.69
N HIS A 111 23.85 -28.24 -3.16
CA HIS A 111 24.41 -27.23 -4.06
C HIS A 111 25.05 -27.89 -5.31
N ASP A 112 26.35 -27.77 -5.50
CA ASP A 112 27.09 -28.42 -6.61
C ASP A 112 27.86 -29.67 -6.17
N ARG A 113 27.72 -30.09 -4.90
CA ARG A 113 28.44 -31.24 -4.35
C ARG A 113 27.58 -32.51 -4.42
N PRO A 114 28.01 -33.58 -5.10
CA PRO A 114 27.27 -34.84 -5.14
C PRO A 114 27.35 -35.54 -3.77
N VAL A 115 26.21 -35.68 -3.09
CA VAL A 115 26.09 -36.37 -1.80
C VAL A 115 25.74 -37.85 -1.99
N ALA A 116 24.90 -38.17 -2.98
CA ALA A 116 24.57 -39.55 -3.36
C ALA A 116 24.61 -39.71 -4.89
N ARG A 117 25.11 -40.86 -5.37
CA ARG A 117 25.12 -41.22 -6.78
C ARG A 117 24.76 -42.70 -6.92
N TYR A 118 23.83 -43.01 -7.80
CA TYR A 118 23.32 -44.36 -8.03
C TYR A 118 23.24 -44.62 -9.53
N ALA A 119 24.01 -45.60 -10.01
CA ALA A 119 23.89 -46.12 -11.36
C ALA A 119 22.71 -47.10 -11.41
N VAL A 120 21.65 -46.71 -12.13
CA VAL A 120 20.39 -47.44 -12.16
C VAL A 120 20.50 -48.59 -13.16
N ASN A 121 20.50 -49.82 -12.66
CA ASN A 121 20.45 -51.01 -13.49
C ASN A 121 18.99 -51.46 -13.66
N ALA A 122 18.36 -51.03 -14.75
CA ALA A 122 17.00 -51.43 -15.11
C ALA A 122 17.04 -52.60 -16.10
N SER A 123 17.15 -53.83 -15.60
CA SER A 123 17.15 -55.03 -16.46
C SER A 123 15.75 -55.44 -16.92
N GLU A 124 14.70 -55.00 -16.21
CA GLU A 124 13.31 -55.32 -16.53
C GLU A 124 12.73 -54.32 -17.54
N PRO A 125 11.94 -54.78 -18.53
CA PRO A 125 11.43 -53.92 -19.57
C PRO A 125 10.20 -53.13 -19.09
N VAL A 126 10.41 -52.15 -18.21
CA VAL A 126 9.33 -51.38 -17.57
C VAL A 126 9.37 -49.89 -17.91
N PRO A 127 8.21 -49.21 -17.98
CA PRO A 127 8.12 -47.78 -18.32
C PRO A 127 8.26 -46.85 -17.11
N ALA A 128 8.19 -47.36 -15.87
CA ALA A 128 8.24 -46.57 -14.65
C ALA A 128 9.05 -47.28 -13.54
N LEU A 129 9.85 -46.52 -12.80
CA LEU A 129 10.70 -47.01 -11.70
C LEU A 129 10.66 -46.04 -10.51
N VAL A 130 10.62 -46.58 -9.29
CA VAL A 130 11.05 -45.85 -8.09
C VAL A 130 12.57 -45.86 -8.05
N LEU A 131 13.19 -44.69 -8.14
CA LEU A 131 14.64 -44.53 -8.27
C LEU A 131 15.33 -44.22 -6.94
N GLY A 132 14.56 -43.70 -5.99
CA GLY A 132 15.04 -43.48 -4.63
C GLY A 132 13.99 -42.83 -3.76
N GLU A 133 14.30 -42.77 -2.48
CA GLU A 133 13.41 -42.23 -1.45
C GLU A 133 14.21 -41.42 -0.45
N PHE A 134 13.71 -40.22 -0.12
CA PHE A 134 14.14 -39.48 1.06
C PHE A 134 13.24 -39.88 2.22
N THR A 135 13.82 -40.33 3.33
CA THR A 135 13.09 -40.72 4.53
C THR A 135 13.58 -39.94 5.73
N ARG A 136 12.66 -39.49 6.57
CA ARG A 136 12.98 -38.81 7.83
C ARG A 136 13.38 -39.83 8.90
N ALA A 137 14.52 -39.62 9.54
CA ALA A 137 15.04 -40.41 10.66
C ALA A 137 15.29 -39.48 11.86
N GLY A 138 14.26 -39.23 12.68
CA GLY A 138 14.31 -38.19 13.71
C GLY A 138 14.28 -36.79 13.10
N ASP A 139 15.25 -35.94 13.44
CA ASP A 139 15.44 -34.61 12.85
C ASP A 139 16.30 -34.63 11.57
N ASP A 140 16.88 -35.78 11.25
CA ASP A 140 17.77 -35.98 10.10
C ASP A 140 17.05 -36.63 8.91
N TRP A 141 17.69 -36.57 7.74
CA TRP A 141 17.19 -37.17 6.50
C TRP A 141 18.20 -38.14 5.91
N GLU A 142 17.68 -39.25 5.39
CA GLU A 142 18.45 -40.21 4.62
C GLU A 142 17.90 -40.33 3.20
N PHE A 143 18.78 -40.59 2.24
CA PHE A 143 18.41 -40.97 0.88
C PHE A 143 18.73 -42.45 0.67
N ARG A 144 17.75 -43.20 0.17
CA ARG A 144 17.86 -44.61 -0.20
C ARG A 144 17.72 -44.79 -1.71
N ALA A 145 18.66 -45.50 -2.32
CA ALA A 145 18.62 -45.84 -3.73
C ALA A 145 17.70 -47.05 -3.96
N LEU A 146 16.74 -46.92 -4.88
CA LEU A 146 15.74 -47.93 -5.19
C LEU A 146 15.71 -48.22 -6.69
N ALA A 147 15.13 -49.35 -7.08
CA ALA A 147 14.83 -49.66 -8.48
C ALA A 147 13.64 -50.62 -8.50
N ASP A 148 12.54 -50.16 -7.91
CA ASP A 148 11.31 -50.94 -7.81
C ASP A 148 10.43 -50.59 -9.00
N ALA A 149 10.00 -51.62 -9.72
CA ALA A 149 9.40 -51.50 -11.02
C ALA A 149 7.88 -51.42 -10.95
N GLY A 150 7.32 -50.49 -11.73
CA GLY A 150 5.88 -50.37 -11.92
C GLY A 150 5.46 -50.75 -13.34
N VAL A 151 4.33 -51.44 -13.46
CA VAL A 151 3.73 -51.79 -14.78
C VAL A 151 3.37 -50.55 -15.62
N SER A 152 3.13 -49.41 -14.97
CA SER A 152 2.94 -48.10 -15.59
C SER A 152 3.18 -47.01 -14.53
N LEU A 153 3.41 -45.76 -14.95
CA LEU A 153 3.48 -44.64 -14.00
C LEU A 153 2.18 -44.51 -13.19
N ALA A 154 1.02 -44.69 -13.85
CA ALA A 154 -0.28 -44.60 -13.19
C ALA A 154 -0.51 -45.75 -12.19
N GLY A 155 -0.05 -46.96 -12.50
CA GLY A 155 -0.05 -48.06 -11.54
C GLY A 155 0.84 -47.77 -10.34
N LEU A 156 2.06 -47.31 -10.60
CA LEU A 156 3.06 -47.05 -9.56
C LEU A 156 2.62 -45.96 -8.58
N VAL A 157 2.07 -44.84 -9.05
CA VAL A 157 1.60 -43.78 -8.13
C VAL A 157 0.34 -44.19 -7.34
N ARG A 158 -0.48 -45.12 -7.87
CA ARG A 158 -1.62 -45.68 -7.13
C ARG A 158 -1.18 -46.56 -5.96
N GLU A 159 -0.01 -47.18 -6.02
CA GLU A 159 0.57 -47.91 -4.88
C GLU A 159 0.86 -46.98 -3.71
N PHE A 160 1.10 -45.68 -3.97
CA PHE A 160 1.21 -44.65 -2.94
C PHE A 160 -0.13 -44.01 -2.57
N GLY A 161 -1.25 -44.44 -3.17
CA GLY A 161 -2.59 -43.90 -2.87
C GLY A 161 -3.01 -42.70 -3.72
N VAL A 162 -2.24 -42.34 -4.76
CA VAL A 162 -2.56 -41.24 -5.68
C VAL A 162 -3.52 -41.72 -6.77
N ARG A 163 -4.67 -41.06 -6.92
CA ARG A 163 -5.62 -41.26 -8.01
C ARG A 163 -5.25 -40.34 -9.18
N TRP A 164 -4.32 -40.80 -10.00
CA TRP A 164 -3.93 -40.11 -11.24
C TRP A 164 -4.43 -40.89 -12.46
N ASP A 165 -5.01 -40.16 -13.42
CA ASP A 165 -5.49 -40.69 -14.69
C ASP A 165 -4.83 -39.90 -15.84
N PRO A 166 -3.93 -40.52 -16.62
CA PRO A 166 -3.26 -39.87 -17.75
C PRO A 166 -4.23 -39.43 -18.85
N ALA A 167 -5.44 -40.01 -18.95
CA ALA A 167 -6.44 -39.63 -19.95
C ALA A 167 -7.26 -38.39 -19.55
N ARG A 168 -7.50 -38.18 -18.25
CA ARG A 168 -8.17 -36.96 -17.73
C ARG A 168 -7.26 -35.75 -17.63
N SER A 169 -5.95 -35.95 -17.70
CA SER A 169 -4.95 -34.88 -17.60
C SER A 169 -4.56 -34.27 -18.96
N VAL A 170 -5.19 -34.72 -20.05
CA VAL A 170 -5.01 -34.16 -21.41
C VAL A 170 -6.10 -33.13 -21.77
N GLU A 171 -6.99 -32.76 -20.85
CA GLU A 171 -7.84 -31.59 -21.11
C GLU A 171 -6.99 -30.34 -20.92
N PRO A 172 -6.65 -29.59 -21.99
CA PRO A 172 -5.93 -28.36 -21.80
C PRO A 172 -6.85 -27.47 -20.97
N GLU A 173 -6.39 -27.01 -19.80
CA GLU A 173 -7.04 -25.88 -19.15
C GLU A 173 -7.31 -24.84 -20.25
N PRO A 174 -8.55 -24.34 -20.40
CA PRO A 174 -8.82 -23.35 -21.43
C PRO A 174 -7.81 -22.24 -21.21
N ARG A 175 -6.88 -22.05 -22.17
CA ARG A 175 -5.84 -21.04 -22.10
C ARG A 175 -6.56 -19.74 -21.75
N ARG A 176 -6.49 -19.33 -20.48
CA ARG A 176 -7.11 -18.09 -20.03
C ARG A 176 -6.45 -17.04 -20.90
N THR A 177 -7.25 -16.37 -21.73
CA THR A 177 -6.73 -15.29 -22.57
C THR A 177 -6.03 -14.33 -21.61
N PRO A 178 -4.72 -14.10 -21.75
CA PRO A 178 -3.97 -13.31 -20.79
C PRO A 178 -4.59 -11.91 -20.69
N PRO A 179 -4.52 -11.25 -19.53
CA PRO A 179 -4.97 -9.87 -19.40
C PRO A 179 -4.23 -8.97 -20.41
N PRO A 180 -4.86 -7.91 -20.91
CA PRO A 180 -4.20 -6.96 -21.80
C PRO A 180 -3.11 -6.15 -21.05
N PRO A 181 -2.22 -5.45 -21.76
CA PRO A 181 -1.41 -4.38 -21.17
C PRO A 181 -2.31 -3.34 -20.48
N ASP A 182 -1.84 -2.75 -19.37
CA ASP A 182 -2.60 -1.80 -18.54
C ASP A 182 -3.96 -2.34 -18.04
N SER A 183 -4.00 -3.63 -17.67
CA SER A 183 -5.23 -4.33 -17.24
C SER A 183 -5.88 -3.80 -15.96
N GLU A 184 -5.25 -2.85 -15.27
CA GLU A 184 -5.80 -2.21 -14.07
C GLU A 184 -7.04 -1.37 -14.40
N ARG A 185 -7.22 -0.95 -15.66
CA ARG A 185 -8.32 -0.11 -16.12
C ARG A 185 -9.20 -0.84 -17.13
N ALA A 186 -10.52 -0.75 -16.94
CA ALA A 186 -11.48 -1.25 -17.93
C ALA A 186 -11.40 -0.43 -19.23
N ASP A 187 -11.06 -1.05 -20.36
CA ASP A 187 -10.97 -0.39 -21.67
C ASP A 187 -11.13 -1.37 -22.85
N TRP A 188 -11.16 -0.82 -24.07
CA TRP A 188 -11.07 -1.55 -25.32
C TRP A 188 -9.61 -1.82 -25.68
N HIS A 189 -9.26 -3.11 -25.80
CA HIS A 189 -7.92 -3.54 -26.22
C HIS A 189 -8.00 -4.39 -27.49
N PRO A 190 -6.92 -4.48 -28.29
CA PRO A 190 -6.88 -5.41 -29.41
C PRO A 190 -7.23 -6.83 -28.96
N ASP A 191 -8.15 -7.50 -29.67
CA ASP A 191 -8.55 -8.86 -29.32
C ASP A 191 -7.36 -9.80 -29.55
N PRO A 192 -6.89 -10.54 -28.52
CA PRO A 192 -5.79 -11.48 -28.66
C PRO A 192 -6.05 -12.60 -29.69
N ARG A 193 -7.32 -12.78 -30.11
CA ARG A 193 -7.73 -13.77 -31.11
C ARG A 193 -7.96 -13.17 -32.51
N ASP A 194 -8.23 -11.87 -32.60
CA ASP A 194 -8.47 -11.16 -33.86
C ASP A 194 -7.97 -9.71 -33.77
N PRO A 195 -6.73 -9.43 -34.20
CA PRO A 195 -6.14 -8.09 -34.12
C PRO A 195 -6.90 -7.00 -34.90
N ALA A 196 -7.82 -7.36 -35.81
CA ALA A 196 -8.67 -6.39 -36.51
C ALA A 196 -9.86 -5.90 -35.66
N ARG A 197 -10.07 -6.50 -34.48
CA ARG A 197 -11.13 -6.17 -33.54
C ARG A 197 -10.56 -5.71 -32.21
N LEU A 198 -11.32 -4.84 -31.57
CA LEU A 198 -11.19 -4.51 -30.17
C LEU A 198 -12.12 -5.41 -29.37
N ARG A 199 -11.67 -5.88 -28.22
CA ARG A 199 -12.45 -6.61 -27.22
C ARG A 199 -12.42 -5.84 -25.90
N TRP A 200 -13.54 -5.81 -25.20
CA TRP A 200 -13.66 -5.06 -23.95
C TRP A 200 -13.13 -5.87 -22.76
N TRP A 201 -12.22 -5.26 -22.01
CA TRP A 201 -11.73 -5.71 -20.71
C TRP A 201 -12.43 -4.92 -19.61
N ASP A 202 -13.01 -5.60 -18.62
CA ASP A 202 -13.76 -4.94 -17.53
C ASP A 202 -12.91 -4.53 -16.32
N GLY A 203 -11.59 -4.75 -16.39
CA GLY A 203 -10.66 -4.60 -15.26
C GLY A 203 -10.21 -5.96 -14.69
N THR A 204 -10.97 -7.03 -14.94
CA THR A 204 -10.72 -8.37 -14.38
C THR A 204 -10.83 -9.49 -15.39
N THR A 205 -11.72 -9.37 -16.38
CA THR A 205 -11.97 -10.38 -17.40
C THR A 205 -12.28 -9.79 -18.77
N TRP A 206 -12.04 -10.61 -19.80
CA TRP A 206 -12.44 -10.27 -21.16
C TRP A 206 -13.92 -10.57 -21.39
N SER A 207 -14.70 -9.54 -21.73
CA SER A 207 -16.12 -9.70 -22.07
C SER A 207 -16.33 -10.31 -23.46
N THR A 208 -17.58 -10.56 -23.86
CA THR A 208 -17.93 -10.97 -25.23
C THR A 208 -18.11 -9.79 -26.19
N ALA A 209 -18.06 -8.56 -25.69
CA ALA A 209 -18.28 -7.37 -26.50
C ALA A 209 -17.05 -7.12 -27.39
N THR A 210 -17.30 -6.97 -28.70
CA THR A 210 -16.27 -6.67 -29.71
C THR A 210 -16.66 -5.48 -30.57
N ARG A 211 -15.69 -4.68 -31.01
CA ARG A 211 -15.87 -3.59 -31.97
C ARG A 211 -14.77 -3.63 -33.04
N PRO A 212 -15.00 -3.08 -34.25
CA PRO A 212 -13.92 -2.95 -35.23
C PRO A 212 -12.84 -1.99 -34.72
N VAL A 213 -11.57 -2.29 -35.02
CA VAL A 213 -10.48 -1.32 -34.83
C VAL A 213 -10.71 -0.13 -35.77
N PRO A 214 -10.76 1.12 -35.27
CA PRO A 214 -10.96 2.29 -36.11
C PRO A 214 -9.81 2.47 -37.09
N LEU A 215 -10.14 2.76 -38.35
CA LEU A 215 -9.16 3.19 -39.33
C LEU A 215 -8.67 4.60 -38.97
N GLN A 216 -7.35 4.79 -38.86
CA GLN A 216 -6.74 6.11 -38.66
C GLN A 216 -6.68 6.92 -39.98
N ASP A 217 -7.79 6.99 -40.71
CA ASP A 217 -7.95 7.84 -41.91
C ASP A 217 -9.02 8.89 -41.62
N SER A 218 -8.78 10.14 -42.01
CA SER A 218 -9.74 11.25 -41.88
C SER A 218 -11.06 10.98 -42.63
N ARG A 219 -11.05 10.05 -43.58
CA ARG A 219 -12.22 9.58 -44.35
C ARG A 219 -13.21 8.74 -43.55
N HIS A 220 -12.88 8.23 -42.37
CA HIS A 220 -13.78 7.38 -41.58
C HIS A 220 -14.04 7.97 -40.20
N CYS A 221 -15.18 7.62 -39.61
CA CYS A 221 -15.52 8.01 -38.26
C CYS A 221 -14.59 7.27 -37.28
N PRO A 222 -13.88 7.97 -36.38
CA PRO A 222 -13.01 7.31 -35.42
C PRO A 222 -13.80 6.48 -34.39
N ARG A 223 -15.11 6.74 -34.20
CA ARG A 223 -15.98 6.02 -33.27
C ARG A 223 -16.65 4.79 -33.90
N CYS A 224 -17.42 4.94 -34.98
CA CYS A 224 -18.13 3.80 -35.60
C CYS A 224 -17.42 3.16 -36.80
N GLY A 225 -16.42 3.82 -37.39
CA GLY A 225 -15.75 3.34 -38.60
C GLY A 225 -16.45 3.70 -39.92
N GLU A 226 -17.65 4.28 -39.88
CA GLU A 226 -18.40 4.64 -41.10
C GLU A 226 -17.74 5.77 -41.90
N PRO A 227 -17.81 5.76 -43.25
CA PRO A 227 -17.25 6.81 -44.09
C PRO A 227 -17.85 8.18 -43.80
N ARG A 228 -17.00 9.20 -43.65
CA ARG A 228 -17.41 10.60 -43.48
C ARG A 228 -17.74 11.23 -44.83
N ARG A 229 -18.81 12.04 -44.87
CA ARG A 229 -19.13 12.86 -46.04
C ARG A 229 -18.14 14.04 -46.12
N ARG A 230 -17.28 14.07 -47.13
CA ARG A 230 -16.36 15.19 -47.39
C ARG A 230 -17.09 16.43 -47.89
N ARG A 231 -16.65 17.61 -47.46
CA ARG A 231 -16.92 18.87 -48.18
C ARG A 231 -15.72 19.18 -49.08
N LEU A 232 -15.98 19.77 -50.26
CA LEU A 232 -14.95 20.15 -51.22
C LEU A 232 -13.98 21.23 -50.69
N PHE A 233 -14.37 21.96 -49.64
CA PHE A 233 -13.51 22.86 -48.86
C PHE A 233 -13.98 22.88 -47.39
N GLY A 234 -13.03 22.79 -46.44
CA GLY A 234 -13.29 22.86 -44.99
C GLY A 234 -12.92 21.58 -44.23
N ALA A 235 -12.84 21.69 -42.90
CA ALA A 235 -12.53 20.58 -42.00
C ALA A 235 -13.58 19.45 -42.10
N ASP A 236 -13.13 18.21 -41.89
CA ASP A 236 -14.01 17.03 -41.87
C ASP A 236 -15.10 17.20 -40.80
N THR A 237 -16.36 17.04 -41.19
CA THR A 237 -17.50 17.16 -40.27
C THR A 237 -17.56 15.91 -39.38
N PRO A 238 -17.83 16.03 -38.06
CA PRO A 238 -18.04 14.88 -37.21
C PRO A 238 -19.20 14.01 -37.75
N CYS A 239 -19.12 12.70 -37.50
CA CYS A 239 -20.17 11.76 -37.88
C CYS A 239 -21.46 12.15 -37.15
N ARG A 240 -22.52 12.49 -37.91
CA ARG A 240 -23.78 13.01 -37.37
C ARG A 240 -24.46 12.00 -36.44
N GLU A 241 -24.52 10.74 -36.83
CA GLU A 241 -25.15 9.68 -36.03
C GLU A 241 -24.40 9.48 -34.71
N CYS A 242 -23.08 9.29 -34.76
CA CYS A 242 -22.27 9.19 -33.55
C CYS A 242 -22.36 10.44 -32.66
N ALA A 243 -22.45 11.64 -33.24
CA ALA A 243 -22.59 12.87 -32.47
C ALA A 243 -23.95 12.93 -31.75
N THR A 244 -25.04 12.53 -32.42
CA THR A 244 -26.38 12.43 -31.81
C THR A 244 -26.38 11.41 -30.68
N GLU A 245 -25.88 10.19 -30.92
CA GLU A 245 -25.80 9.14 -29.90
C GLU A 245 -24.95 9.57 -28.69
N THR A 246 -23.81 10.23 -28.93
CA THR A 246 -22.96 10.75 -27.83
C THR A 246 -23.73 11.79 -27.01
N THR A 247 -24.44 12.71 -27.67
CA THR A 247 -25.23 13.75 -27.00
C THR A 247 -26.34 13.13 -26.15
N GLU A 248 -27.08 12.17 -26.70
CA GLU A 248 -28.15 11.47 -25.99
C GLU A 248 -27.62 10.67 -24.80
N TYR A 249 -26.49 9.96 -24.99
CA TYR A 249 -25.86 9.21 -23.91
C TYR A 249 -25.36 10.13 -22.78
N LEU A 250 -24.72 11.25 -23.13
CA LEU A 250 -24.23 12.22 -22.15
C LEU A 250 -25.36 12.89 -21.37
N ALA A 251 -26.55 13.04 -21.97
CA ALA A 251 -27.72 13.58 -21.28
C ALA A 251 -28.21 12.68 -20.14
N ASP A 252 -28.19 11.34 -20.31
CA ASP A 252 -28.51 10.38 -19.24
C ASP A 252 -27.35 10.20 -18.25
N TRP A 253 -26.12 10.26 -18.76
CA TRP A 253 -24.92 10.09 -17.95
C TRP A 253 -24.71 11.24 -16.95
N ARG A 254 -24.94 12.50 -17.36
CA ARG A 254 -24.66 13.70 -16.55
C ARG A 254 -25.35 13.70 -15.18
N PRO A 255 -26.66 13.41 -15.02
CA PRO A 255 -27.29 13.34 -13.70
C PRO A 255 -26.72 12.24 -12.79
N ARG A 256 -26.17 11.16 -13.35
CA ARG A 256 -25.48 10.12 -12.57
C ARG A 256 -24.12 10.61 -12.08
N ALA A 257 -23.38 11.27 -12.97
CA ALA A 257 -22.12 11.91 -12.63
C ALA A 257 -22.27 13.01 -11.56
N GLU A 258 -23.31 13.84 -11.68
CA GLU A 258 -23.61 14.87 -10.67
C GLU A 258 -23.88 14.24 -9.29
N ARG A 259 -24.69 13.18 -9.22
CA ARG A 259 -24.96 12.48 -7.97
C ARG A 259 -23.70 11.86 -7.36
N ALA A 260 -22.82 11.31 -8.20
CA ALA A 260 -21.54 10.76 -7.75
C ALA A 260 -20.65 11.87 -7.16
N LEU A 261 -20.49 13.00 -7.86
CA LEU A 261 -19.72 14.16 -7.35
C LEU A 261 -20.31 14.76 -6.07
N ARG A 262 -21.63 14.68 -5.86
CA ARG A 262 -22.26 15.21 -4.63
C ARG A 262 -21.96 14.35 -3.39
N ARG A 263 -21.62 13.07 -3.52
CA ARG A 263 -21.29 12.19 -2.39
C ARG A 263 -19.88 12.50 -1.86
N VAL A 264 -19.69 12.23 -0.57
CA VAL A 264 -18.46 12.55 0.19
C VAL A 264 -17.55 11.32 0.33
N THR A 265 -18.00 10.12 -0.06
CA THR A 265 -17.28 8.84 0.18
C THR A 265 -16.79 8.17 -1.11
N PRO A 266 -15.73 7.32 -1.05
CA PRO A 266 -14.93 6.92 -2.22
C PRO A 266 -15.63 6.00 -3.23
N HIS A 267 -15.52 6.46 -4.49
CA HIS A 267 -15.47 5.88 -5.84
C HIS A 267 -15.55 4.37 -6.15
N GLU A 268 -16.68 3.71 -5.89
CA GLU A 268 -17.09 2.54 -6.72
C GLU A 268 -17.99 2.98 -7.92
N ASP A 269 -18.83 4.00 -7.70
CA ASP A 269 -19.76 4.51 -8.72
C ASP A 269 -19.06 5.38 -9.79
N TRP A 270 -17.96 6.07 -9.48
CA TRP A 270 -17.35 7.07 -10.36
C TRP A 270 -16.44 6.46 -11.43
N ASP A 271 -15.56 5.53 -11.04
CA ASP A 271 -14.75 4.77 -11.99
C ASP A 271 -15.63 3.96 -12.95
N SER A 272 -16.73 3.41 -12.42
CA SER A 272 -17.77 2.74 -13.21
C SER A 272 -18.42 3.67 -14.24
N LEU A 273 -18.67 4.95 -13.90
CA LEU A 273 -19.20 5.95 -14.84
C LEU A 273 -18.21 6.29 -15.94
N TRP A 274 -16.91 6.41 -15.62
CA TRP A 274 -15.86 6.62 -16.62
C TRP A 274 -15.62 5.37 -17.48
N ALA A 275 -15.73 4.17 -16.91
CA ALA A 275 -15.67 2.92 -17.66
C ALA A 275 -16.85 2.81 -18.64
N ALA A 276 -18.05 3.22 -18.23
CA ALA A 276 -19.22 3.25 -19.11
C ALA A 276 -19.04 4.19 -20.31
N LEU A 277 -18.42 5.37 -20.12
CA LEU A 277 -18.06 6.27 -21.23
C LEU A 277 -17.06 5.63 -22.20
N ARG A 278 -16.00 4.99 -21.66
CA ARG A 278 -15.01 4.26 -22.48
C ARG A 278 -15.65 3.12 -23.26
N TYR A 279 -16.55 2.35 -22.62
CA TYR A 279 -17.30 1.29 -23.27
C TYR A 279 -18.11 1.82 -24.48
N GLN A 280 -18.70 3.01 -24.34
CA GLN A 280 -19.42 3.70 -25.42
C GLN A 280 -18.52 4.46 -26.40
N ARG A 281 -17.20 4.49 -26.14
CA ARG A 281 -16.19 5.21 -26.92
C ARG A 281 -16.52 6.69 -27.10
N VAL A 282 -17.04 7.29 -26.04
CA VAL A 282 -17.26 8.73 -25.92
C VAL A 282 -15.95 9.39 -25.46
N ASP A 283 -15.60 10.52 -26.06
CA ASP A 283 -14.38 11.24 -25.70
C ASP A 283 -14.47 11.77 -24.26
N ARG A 284 -13.37 11.64 -23.50
CA ARG A 284 -13.30 12.16 -22.14
C ARG A 284 -13.48 13.68 -22.11
N ALA A 285 -12.96 14.39 -23.11
CA ALA A 285 -13.06 15.84 -23.20
C ALA A 285 -14.51 16.32 -23.28
N ASP A 286 -15.35 15.65 -24.09
CA ASP A 286 -16.77 15.99 -24.24
C ASP A 286 -17.52 15.86 -22.90
N ALA A 287 -17.21 14.80 -22.13
CA ALA A 287 -17.82 14.59 -20.82
C ALA A 287 -17.32 15.61 -19.77
N LEU A 288 -16.03 15.96 -19.79
CA LEU A 288 -15.45 16.96 -18.87
C LEU A 288 -15.98 18.37 -19.15
N ASP A 289 -16.15 18.74 -20.42
CA ASP A 289 -16.74 20.02 -20.80
C ASP A 289 -18.16 20.17 -20.27
N LEU A 290 -18.95 19.10 -20.32
CA LEU A 290 -20.30 19.06 -19.77
C LEU A 290 -20.35 19.18 -18.24
N LEU A 291 -19.34 18.64 -17.55
CA LEU A 291 -19.23 18.69 -16.10
C LEU A 291 -18.60 19.97 -15.56
N ARG A 292 -18.00 20.80 -16.42
CA ARG A 292 -17.16 21.93 -15.98
C ARG A 292 -17.82 22.83 -14.92
N PRO A 293 -19.09 23.27 -15.03
CA PRO A 293 -19.71 24.07 -13.98
C PRO A 293 -19.85 23.30 -12.65
N LEU A 294 -20.30 22.05 -12.70
CA LEU A 294 -20.48 21.19 -11.52
C LEU A 294 -19.15 20.85 -10.84
N ALA A 295 -18.08 20.72 -11.61
CA ALA A 295 -16.75 20.43 -11.12
C ALA A 295 -16.17 21.61 -10.32
N HIS A 296 -16.44 22.85 -10.72
CA HIS A 296 -16.06 24.03 -9.93
C HIS A 296 -16.81 24.07 -8.60
N ASP A 297 -18.13 23.90 -8.61
CA ASP A 297 -18.95 23.87 -7.38
C ASP A 297 -18.50 22.75 -6.42
N HIS A 298 -18.15 21.59 -6.97
CA HIS A 298 -17.63 20.47 -6.19
C HIS A 298 -16.30 20.83 -5.50
N LEU A 299 -15.36 21.42 -6.24
CA LEU A 299 -14.05 21.81 -5.71
C LEU A 299 -14.16 22.91 -4.66
N GLU A 300 -15.01 23.92 -4.87
CA GLU A 300 -15.26 24.97 -3.88
C GLU A 300 -15.80 24.39 -2.57
N ARG A 301 -16.71 23.42 -2.67
CA ARG A 301 -17.27 22.71 -1.52
C ARG A 301 -16.21 21.87 -0.80
N LEU A 302 -15.34 21.16 -1.53
CA LEU A 302 -14.22 20.41 -0.96
C LEU A 302 -13.29 21.34 -0.15
N VAL A 303 -12.92 22.48 -0.73
CA VAL A 303 -12.13 23.50 -0.04
C VAL A 303 -12.88 24.01 1.20
N ALA A 304 -14.17 24.34 1.09
CA ALA A 304 -14.95 24.80 2.24
C ALA A 304 -14.98 23.79 3.40
N PHE A 305 -15.16 22.50 3.11
CA PHE A 305 -15.11 21.43 4.11
C PHE A 305 -13.74 21.28 4.75
N THR A 306 -12.68 21.32 3.95
CA THR A 306 -11.29 21.27 4.45
C THR A 306 -11.03 22.37 5.47
N PHE A 307 -11.53 23.58 5.21
CA PHE A 307 -11.34 24.71 6.12
C PHE A 307 -12.29 24.72 7.33
N ALA A 308 -13.31 23.86 7.39
CA ALA A 308 -14.32 23.87 8.45
C ALA A 308 -13.71 23.60 9.85
N ASP A 309 -12.72 22.72 9.91
CA ASP A 309 -12.04 22.35 11.17
C ASP A 309 -10.85 23.27 11.50
N GLY A 310 -10.57 24.27 10.65
CA GLY A 310 -9.52 25.26 10.85
C GLY A 310 -8.09 24.71 10.69
N THR A 311 -7.93 23.48 10.22
CA THR A 311 -6.65 22.82 9.95
C THR A 311 -6.65 22.23 8.55
N VAL A 312 -5.52 22.36 7.85
CA VAL A 312 -5.32 21.77 6.51
C VAL A 312 -4.11 20.82 6.58
N GLY A 313 -4.37 19.54 6.35
CA GLY A 313 -3.44 18.42 6.27
C GLY A 313 -2.64 18.39 4.96
N PRO A 314 -1.63 17.52 4.85
CA PRO A 314 -1.04 17.17 3.57
C PRO A 314 -2.02 16.37 2.70
N GLU A 315 -2.77 15.42 3.29
CA GLU A 315 -3.80 14.66 2.58
C GLU A 315 -4.86 15.56 1.91
N ASP A 316 -5.28 16.65 2.56
CA ASP A 316 -6.25 17.59 1.97
C ASP A 316 -5.72 18.31 0.72
N LEU A 317 -4.40 18.53 0.65
CA LEU A 317 -3.77 19.11 -0.54
C LEU A 317 -3.69 18.08 -1.67
N ASP A 318 -3.34 16.84 -1.33
CA ASP A 318 -3.28 15.74 -2.29
C ASP A 318 -4.68 15.50 -2.89
N ASP A 319 -5.72 15.40 -2.04
CA ASP A 319 -7.12 15.27 -2.46
C ASP A 319 -7.57 16.42 -3.39
N PHE A 320 -7.17 17.66 -3.07
CA PHE A 320 -7.44 18.83 -3.90
C PHE A 320 -6.77 18.73 -5.28
N ASP A 321 -5.46 18.43 -5.33
CA ASP A 321 -4.71 18.37 -6.59
C ASP A 321 -5.12 17.15 -7.44
N GLU A 322 -5.43 16.02 -6.81
CA GLU A 322 -6.01 14.84 -7.48
C GLU A 322 -7.36 15.18 -8.12
N THR A 323 -8.25 15.85 -7.38
CA THR A 323 -9.57 16.27 -7.91
C THR A 323 -9.41 17.25 -9.08
N VAL A 324 -8.49 18.22 -8.98
CA VAL A 324 -8.19 19.18 -10.07
C VAL A 324 -7.67 18.45 -11.31
N ALA A 325 -6.76 17.50 -11.14
CA ALA A 325 -6.20 16.72 -12.23
C ALA A 325 -7.25 15.83 -12.89
N GLU A 326 -8.03 15.11 -12.09
CA GLU A 326 -9.05 14.17 -12.56
C GLU A 326 -10.12 14.87 -13.40
N LEU A 327 -10.59 16.03 -12.92
CA LEU A 327 -11.60 16.86 -13.58
C LEU A 327 -11.01 17.84 -14.62
N SER A 328 -9.69 17.80 -14.83
CA SER A 328 -8.95 18.65 -15.77
C SER A 328 -9.28 20.14 -15.62
N LEU A 329 -9.36 20.60 -14.37
CA LEU A 329 -9.72 21.98 -14.05
C LEU A 329 -8.52 22.91 -14.19
N SER A 330 -8.76 24.11 -14.71
CA SER A 330 -7.74 25.13 -14.88
C SER A 330 -8.34 26.53 -14.90
N GLY A 331 -7.49 27.55 -14.73
CA GLY A 331 -7.86 28.95 -14.82
C GLY A 331 -7.71 29.72 -13.50
N PRO A 332 -8.04 31.02 -13.50
CA PRO A 332 -7.74 31.92 -12.38
C PRO A 332 -8.41 31.52 -11.06
N LEU A 333 -9.65 31.01 -11.12
CA LEU A 333 -10.41 30.58 -9.94
C LEU A 333 -9.75 29.37 -9.26
N ILE A 334 -9.34 28.38 -10.04
CA ILE A 334 -8.66 27.17 -9.52
C ILE A 334 -7.33 27.52 -8.88
N GLU A 335 -6.58 28.44 -9.51
CA GLU A 335 -5.30 28.90 -8.96
C GLU A 335 -5.50 29.73 -7.67
N ASP A 336 -6.62 30.44 -7.54
CA ASP A 336 -6.97 31.11 -6.28
C ASP A 336 -7.31 30.13 -5.15
N LEU A 337 -8.09 29.09 -5.45
CA LEU A 337 -8.37 28.01 -4.52
C LEU A 337 -7.09 27.27 -4.10
N ARG A 338 -6.17 27.00 -5.05
CA ARG A 338 -4.86 26.40 -4.76
C ARG A 338 -4.04 27.28 -3.81
N ARG A 339 -3.94 28.59 -4.09
CA ARG A 339 -3.25 29.54 -3.19
C ARG A 339 -3.89 29.53 -1.79
N ARG A 340 -5.21 29.51 -1.71
CA ARG A 340 -5.94 29.42 -0.45
C ARG A 340 -5.59 28.14 0.31
N MET A 341 -5.62 26.97 -0.33
CA MET A 341 -5.26 25.69 0.27
C MET A 341 -3.82 25.68 0.80
N HIS A 342 -2.84 26.09 -0.02
CA HIS A 342 -1.45 26.21 0.42
C HIS A 342 -1.27 27.19 1.58
N ARG A 343 -1.99 28.32 1.56
CA ARG A 343 -1.99 29.28 2.68
C ARG A 343 -2.55 28.64 3.95
N GLY A 344 -3.68 27.93 3.87
CA GLY A 344 -4.26 27.19 5.00
C GLY A 344 -3.30 26.16 5.59
N ARG A 345 -2.61 25.39 4.72
CA ARG A 345 -1.58 24.44 5.13
C ARG A 345 -0.40 25.12 5.82
N MET A 346 0.10 26.21 5.26
CA MET A 346 1.18 27.00 5.86
C MET A 346 0.80 27.48 7.26
N LEU A 347 -0.38 28.07 7.43
CA LEU A 347 -0.87 28.53 8.74
C LEU A 347 -1.00 27.37 9.74
N THR A 348 -1.49 26.21 9.29
CA THR A 348 -1.59 25.00 10.11
C THR A 348 -0.23 24.53 10.60
N ARG A 349 0.78 24.49 9.71
CA ARG A 349 2.17 24.14 10.05
C ARG A 349 2.76 25.10 11.08
N LEU A 350 2.58 26.41 10.88
CA LEU A 350 3.03 27.43 11.84
C LEU A 350 2.42 27.21 13.23
N ARG A 351 1.08 27.06 13.31
CA ARG A 351 0.38 26.79 14.58
C ARG A 351 0.84 25.50 15.25
N SER A 352 1.21 24.49 14.47
CA SER A 352 1.75 23.22 14.99
C SER A 352 3.18 23.34 15.55
N GLY A 353 3.89 24.43 15.26
CA GLY A 353 5.24 24.73 15.74
C GLY A 353 6.34 24.63 14.68
N GLU A 354 6.00 24.40 13.41
CA GLU A 354 6.98 24.47 12.31
C GLU A 354 7.25 25.93 11.95
N LEU A 355 8.05 26.60 12.76
CA LEU A 355 8.32 28.02 12.63
C LEU A 355 9.54 28.30 11.75
N PRO A 356 9.51 29.35 10.91
CA PRO A 356 10.68 29.78 10.16
C PRO A 356 11.78 30.27 11.11
N LEU A 357 12.99 30.38 10.60
CA LEU A 357 14.09 31.09 11.26
C LEU A 357 14.35 32.38 10.51
N ALA A 358 14.24 33.51 11.20
CA ALA A 358 14.52 34.82 10.64
C ALA A 358 15.99 35.19 10.84
N GLN A 359 16.62 35.73 9.80
CA GLN A 359 17.94 36.34 9.94
C GLN A 359 17.82 37.69 10.66
N THR A 360 18.66 37.90 11.66
CA THR A 360 18.69 39.15 12.42
C THR A 360 20.11 39.69 12.52
N THR A 361 20.35 40.87 11.93
CA THR A 361 21.58 41.63 12.10
C THR A 361 21.39 42.68 13.19
N GLY A 362 22.36 42.81 14.12
CA GLY A 362 22.36 43.87 15.15
C GLY A 362 21.47 43.62 16.36
N LEU A 363 20.95 42.40 16.55
CA LEU A 363 20.18 42.00 17.73
C LEU A 363 21.08 41.22 18.70
N HIS A 364 21.11 41.65 19.95
CA HIS A 364 21.72 40.88 21.03
C HIS A 364 20.71 39.81 21.48
N LEU A 365 21.08 38.54 21.30
CA LEU A 365 20.27 37.37 21.61
C LEU A 365 20.93 36.55 22.72
N ASP A 366 20.12 35.95 23.59
CA ASP A 366 20.62 35.01 24.59
C ASP A 366 21.18 33.74 23.93
N PRO A 367 22.09 33.00 24.59
CA PRO A 367 22.48 31.66 24.13
C PRO A 367 21.24 30.77 23.92
N ASP A 368 21.13 30.16 22.74
CA ASP A 368 19.99 29.35 22.26
C ASP A 368 18.69 30.12 21.95
N GLU A 369 18.68 31.45 22.02
CA GLU A 369 17.56 32.24 21.52
C GLU A 369 17.56 32.26 19.99
N ARG A 370 16.45 31.80 19.40
CA ARG A 370 16.24 31.74 17.95
C ARG A 370 15.07 32.63 17.59
N VAL A 371 15.27 33.50 16.61
CA VAL A 371 14.24 34.42 16.12
C VAL A 371 13.46 33.75 14.99
N HIS A 372 12.14 33.75 15.14
CA HIS A 372 11.20 33.22 14.15
C HIS A 372 10.62 34.30 13.25
N LEU A 373 10.34 35.48 13.81
CA LEU A 373 9.87 36.64 13.05
C LEU A 373 10.68 37.88 13.42
N ASN A 374 11.00 38.69 12.42
CA ASN A 374 11.55 40.03 12.59
C ASN A 374 10.97 40.94 11.50
N ILE A 375 9.83 41.56 11.78
CA ILE A 375 9.01 42.26 10.79
C ILE A 375 8.64 43.68 11.25
N PRO A 376 8.35 44.61 10.32
CA PRO A 376 7.70 45.87 10.66
C PRO A 376 6.35 45.65 11.31
N ALA A 377 6.03 46.43 12.35
CA ALA A 377 4.75 46.37 13.04
C ALA A 377 4.43 47.73 13.68
N ALA A 378 3.15 47.99 13.94
CA ALA A 378 2.74 49.11 14.79
C ALA A 378 1.99 48.61 16.03
N HIS A 379 2.42 49.06 17.21
CA HIS A 379 1.75 48.75 18.47
C HIS A 379 0.66 49.77 18.75
N ILE A 380 -0.56 49.28 18.96
CA ILE A 380 -1.76 50.08 19.23
C ILE A 380 -2.07 50.03 20.72
N ARG A 381 -2.06 51.19 21.38
CA ARG A 381 -2.49 51.34 22.78
C ARG A 381 -3.82 52.07 22.86
N GLN A 382 -4.81 51.45 23.49
CA GLN A 382 -6.10 52.11 23.77
C GLN A 382 -5.93 53.10 24.92
N LEU A 383 -6.13 54.39 24.64
CA LEU A 383 -6.07 55.48 25.63
C LEU A 383 -7.43 56.20 25.69
N ALA A 384 -7.67 56.95 26.77
CA ALA A 384 -8.91 57.72 26.93
C ALA A 384 -9.16 58.75 25.81
N ARG A 385 -8.11 59.17 25.07
CA ARG A 385 -8.18 60.09 23.94
C ARG A 385 -8.24 59.39 22.57
N GLY A 386 -8.44 58.07 22.56
CA GLY A 386 -8.39 57.22 21.37
C GLY A 386 -7.12 56.38 21.25
N PRO A 387 -7.03 55.51 20.24
CA PRO A 387 -5.90 54.61 20.05
C PRO A 387 -4.63 55.38 19.65
N LYS A 388 -3.53 55.15 20.37
CA LYS A 388 -2.20 55.64 20.00
C LYS A 388 -1.44 54.54 19.28
N ARG A 389 -1.11 54.79 18.01
CA ARG A 389 -0.26 53.94 17.16
C ARG A 389 1.21 54.32 17.35
N THR A 390 2.07 53.33 17.57
CA THR A 390 3.53 53.51 17.67
C THR A 390 4.20 52.57 16.68
N GLU A 391 4.90 53.10 15.68
CA GLU A 391 5.60 52.28 14.68
C GLU A 391 6.89 51.68 15.25
N GLY A 392 7.25 50.51 14.75
CA GLY A 392 8.42 49.79 15.20
C GLY A 392 8.61 48.44 14.51
N ARG A 393 9.26 47.53 15.23
CA ARG A 393 9.49 46.15 14.78
C ARG A 393 8.97 45.16 15.80
N LEU A 394 8.33 44.12 15.30
CA LEU A 394 7.94 42.94 16.05
C LEU A 394 8.98 41.84 15.85
N ILE A 395 9.53 41.38 16.96
CA ILE A 395 10.51 40.30 17.03
C ILE A 395 9.90 39.18 17.87
N VAL A 396 9.78 38.00 17.28
CA VAL A 396 9.21 36.82 17.91
C VAL A 396 10.29 35.76 17.99
N SER A 397 10.72 35.39 19.21
CA SER A 397 11.72 34.34 19.43
C SER A 397 11.11 33.12 20.11
N ASN A 398 11.88 32.04 20.22
CA ASN A 398 11.52 30.88 21.04
C ASN A 398 11.40 31.18 22.55
N ARG A 399 11.86 32.35 23.03
CA ARG A 399 11.79 32.75 24.45
C ARG A 399 10.73 33.81 24.73
N LYS A 400 10.57 34.78 23.84
CA LYS A 400 9.75 35.97 24.11
C LYS A 400 9.27 36.67 22.84
N LEU A 401 8.25 37.49 23.04
CA LEU A 401 7.83 38.57 22.18
C LEU A 401 8.62 39.83 22.55
N ARG A 402 9.14 40.55 21.56
CA ARG A 402 9.74 41.87 21.72
C ARG A 402 9.16 42.82 20.66
N PHE A 403 8.70 43.98 21.09
CA PHE A 403 8.39 45.11 20.23
C PHE A 403 9.41 46.23 20.47
N THR A 404 9.98 46.79 19.40
CA THR A 404 10.91 47.92 19.47
C THR A 404 10.39 49.08 18.61
N GLY A 405 9.92 50.15 19.24
CA GLY A 405 9.52 51.39 18.57
C GLY A 405 10.43 52.56 18.90
N SER A 406 10.22 53.70 18.23
CA SER A 406 11.03 54.92 18.42
C SER A 406 10.97 55.47 19.87
N ASP A 407 9.81 55.33 20.52
CA ASP A 407 9.53 55.99 21.80
C ASP A 407 9.36 55.00 22.97
N ALA A 408 9.30 53.70 22.69
CA ALA A 408 9.10 52.65 23.68
C ALA A 408 9.44 51.26 23.12
N GLY A 409 10.02 50.41 23.96
CA GLY A 409 10.17 48.98 23.72
C GLY A 409 9.43 48.17 24.78
N THR A 410 8.82 47.06 24.36
CA THR A 410 8.14 46.13 25.28
C THR A 410 8.65 44.72 25.05
N GLU A 411 8.98 44.02 26.13
CA GLU A 411 9.28 42.59 26.10
C GLU A 411 8.22 41.81 26.89
N MET A 412 7.81 40.67 26.35
CA MET A 412 6.85 39.78 26.98
C MET A 412 7.33 38.33 26.85
N PRO A 413 7.77 37.71 27.95
CA PRO A 413 8.05 36.27 27.98
C PRO A 413 6.78 35.48 27.66
N TRP A 414 6.93 34.34 26.96
CA TRP A 414 5.79 33.48 26.62
C TRP A 414 4.96 33.03 27.83
N ALA A 415 5.59 32.90 29.00
CA ALA A 415 4.92 32.57 30.26
C ALA A 415 3.83 33.59 30.67
N ARG A 416 3.88 34.83 30.17
CA ARG A 416 2.86 35.86 30.42
C ARG A 416 1.77 35.89 29.36
N VAL A 417 1.92 35.16 28.25
CA VAL A 417 0.97 35.15 27.14
C VAL A 417 -0.05 34.02 27.33
N VAL A 418 -1.33 34.39 27.30
CA VAL A 418 -2.46 33.46 27.43
C VAL A 418 -2.82 32.90 26.05
N SER A 419 -3.05 33.77 25.08
CA SER A 419 -3.48 33.45 23.72
C SER A 419 -2.97 34.48 22.73
N VAL A 420 -2.92 34.09 21.45
CA VAL A 420 -2.68 34.98 20.32
C VAL A 420 -3.73 34.68 19.27
N THR A 421 -4.39 35.72 18.75
CA THR A 421 -5.45 35.62 17.75
C THR A 421 -5.29 36.70 16.68
N SER A 422 -5.80 36.46 15.47
CA SER A 422 -6.00 37.49 14.46
C SER A 422 -7.48 37.85 14.39
N ALA A 423 -7.79 39.14 14.47
CA ALA A 423 -9.15 39.67 14.34
C ALA A 423 -9.07 41.11 13.81
N ASP A 424 -10.03 41.49 12.95
CA ASP A 424 -10.15 42.85 12.40
C ASP A 424 -8.86 43.41 11.77
N GLY A 425 -8.07 42.55 11.12
CA GLY A 425 -6.79 42.93 10.50
C GLY A 425 -5.66 43.22 11.48
N LEU A 426 -5.82 42.84 12.76
CA LEU A 426 -4.83 43.03 13.81
C LEU A 426 -4.45 41.69 14.45
N VAL A 427 -3.28 41.65 15.07
CA VAL A 427 -2.86 40.56 15.95
C VAL A 427 -3.09 40.98 17.39
N GLU A 428 -3.91 40.23 18.10
CA GLU A 428 -4.19 40.43 19.51
C GLU A 428 -3.42 39.41 20.35
N VAL A 429 -2.70 39.90 21.35
CA VAL A 429 -1.96 39.12 22.33
C VAL A 429 -2.61 39.32 23.69
N SER A 430 -3.28 38.30 24.21
CA SER A 430 -3.85 38.34 25.54
C SER A 430 -2.79 37.90 26.56
N ALA A 431 -2.65 38.63 27.67
CA ALA A 431 -1.70 38.32 28.73
C ALA A 431 -2.40 37.94 30.04
N THR A 432 -1.63 37.40 30.99
CA THR A 432 -2.16 37.01 32.32
C THR A 432 -2.64 38.20 33.16
N SER A 433 -2.26 39.43 32.81
CA SER A 433 -2.74 40.65 33.45
C SER A 433 -3.51 41.51 32.46
N ALA A 434 -4.55 42.20 32.95
CA ALA A 434 -5.44 43.04 32.12
C ALA A 434 -4.72 44.19 31.38
N ARG A 435 -3.52 44.59 31.83
CA ARG A 435 -2.70 45.64 31.20
C ARG A 435 -1.49 45.08 30.43
N GLY A 436 -1.32 43.76 30.43
CA GLY A 436 -0.15 43.10 29.88
C GLY A 436 -0.30 42.68 28.42
N GLY A 437 -1.49 42.80 27.82
CA GLY A 437 -1.72 42.41 26.43
C GLY A 437 -1.10 43.37 25.41
N ALA A 438 -1.17 43.01 24.13
CA ALA A 438 -0.73 43.86 23.03
C ALA A 438 -1.68 43.73 21.83
N LEU A 439 -1.89 44.85 21.13
CA LEU A 439 -2.61 44.88 19.85
C LEU A 439 -1.66 45.39 18.77
N LEU A 440 -1.42 44.58 17.75
CA LEU A 440 -0.37 44.79 16.76
C LEU A 440 -0.94 44.86 15.36
N GLU A 441 -0.61 45.92 14.64
CA GLU A 441 -0.86 46.06 13.21
C GLU A 441 0.36 45.56 12.44
N VAL A 442 0.15 44.65 11.51
CA VAL A 442 1.19 43.99 10.70
C VAL A 442 0.67 43.75 9.28
N ALA A 443 1.57 43.53 8.33
CA ALA A 443 1.19 43.29 6.93
C ALA A 443 0.34 42.02 6.72
N ASP A 444 0.60 40.96 7.48
CA ASP A 444 -0.15 39.70 7.40
C ASP A 444 -0.51 39.20 8.82
N PRO A 445 -1.67 39.63 9.36
CA PRO A 445 -2.07 39.29 10.73
C PRO A 445 -2.24 37.80 10.97
N ASP A 446 -2.82 37.06 10.02
CA ASP A 446 -3.05 35.62 10.17
C ASP A 446 -1.75 34.84 10.23
N PHE A 447 -0.79 35.18 9.37
CA PHE A 447 0.55 34.57 9.38
C PHE A 447 1.27 34.83 10.70
N VAL A 448 1.26 36.09 11.16
CA VAL A 448 1.95 36.49 12.39
C VAL A 448 1.30 35.85 13.60
N ALA A 449 -0.04 35.86 13.69
CA ALA A 449 -0.78 35.22 14.76
C ALA A 449 -0.50 33.70 14.79
N ALA A 450 -0.56 33.02 13.64
CA ALA A 450 -0.27 31.59 13.55
C ALA A 450 1.16 31.24 14.00
N ALA A 451 2.16 32.01 13.58
CA ALA A 451 3.55 31.82 13.99
C ALA A 451 3.76 32.10 15.49
N MET A 452 3.14 33.15 16.03
CA MET A 452 3.19 33.47 17.45
C MET A 452 2.46 32.43 18.30
N GLU A 453 1.33 31.90 17.83
CA GLU A 453 0.61 30.79 18.49
C GLU A 453 1.46 29.52 18.52
N GLY A 454 2.13 29.19 17.41
CA GLY A 454 3.09 28.08 17.35
C GLY A 454 4.26 28.27 18.32
N ALA A 455 4.83 29.48 18.40
CA ALA A 455 5.91 29.80 19.33
C ALA A 455 5.45 29.71 20.78
N LEU A 456 4.26 30.24 21.09
CA LEU A 456 3.62 30.11 22.39
C LEU A 456 3.39 28.64 22.76
N ARG A 457 2.92 27.82 21.81
CA ARG A 457 2.66 26.39 22.02
C ARG A 457 3.94 25.62 22.30
N ILE A 458 5.01 25.88 21.54
CA ILE A 458 6.34 25.32 21.79
C ILE A 458 6.87 25.78 23.15
N ALA A 459 6.79 27.06 23.46
CA ALA A 459 7.26 27.62 24.72
C ALA A 459 6.48 27.08 25.92
N LYS A 460 5.15 26.94 25.82
CA LYS A 460 4.32 26.30 26.85
C LYS A 460 4.63 24.81 26.99
N ARG A 461 4.87 24.10 25.89
CA ARG A 461 5.34 22.69 25.91
C ARG A 461 6.70 22.58 26.63
N LEU A 462 7.63 23.47 26.34
CA LEU A 462 8.97 23.53 26.99
C LEU A 462 8.90 23.97 28.45
N ALA A 463 7.97 24.87 28.80
CA ALA A 463 7.77 25.37 30.17
C ALA A 463 7.03 24.35 31.08
N LEU A 464 6.23 23.45 30.50
CA LEU A 464 5.55 22.38 31.24
C LEU A 464 6.43 21.13 31.46
N ALA A 465 7.54 20.98 30.72
CA ALA A 465 8.82 20.29 31.06
C ALA A 465 9.60 19.95 29.76
N PRO A 466 10.94 20.00 29.75
CA PRO A 466 11.75 19.61 28.62
C PRO A 466 11.77 18.08 28.48
N GLY A 467 11.18 17.58 27.39
CA GLY A 467 11.42 16.22 26.90
C GLY A 467 10.36 15.18 27.28
N ARG A 468 9.24 15.16 26.54
CA ARG A 468 8.64 13.89 26.08
C ARG A 468 7.65 14.18 24.95
N ARG A 469 7.86 13.50 23.81
CA ARG A 469 6.92 13.49 22.69
C ARG A 469 5.65 12.74 23.13
N ASP A 470 4.48 13.32 22.86
CA ASP A 470 3.19 12.62 22.90
C ASP A 470 3.16 11.57 21.78
N SER A 471 3.69 10.39 22.06
CA SER A 471 3.21 9.18 21.41
C SER A 471 2.10 8.59 22.28
N ARG A 472 1.03 8.09 21.66
CA ARG A 472 0.01 7.25 22.34
C ARG A 472 0.60 6.01 23.04
N THR A 473 1.88 5.71 22.80
CA THR A 473 2.65 4.67 23.46
C THR A 473 3.13 5.14 24.83
N ILE A 474 2.61 4.51 25.90
CA ILE A 474 3.12 4.69 27.26
C ILE A 474 4.47 3.97 27.37
N PRO A 475 5.58 4.68 27.66
CA PRO A 475 6.90 4.08 27.82
C PRO A 475 6.94 3.07 28.98
N ALA A 476 7.78 2.02 28.86
CA ALA A 476 7.80 0.91 29.82
C ALA A 476 8.22 1.34 31.24
N ASP A 477 9.13 2.31 31.36
CA ASP A 477 9.54 2.94 32.62
C ASP A 477 8.36 3.62 33.32
N VAL A 478 7.51 4.33 32.57
CA VAL A 478 6.32 4.99 33.10
C VAL A 478 5.28 3.98 33.57
N LYS A 479 5.07 2.90 32.80
CA LYS A 479 4.18 1.80 33.21
C LYS A 479 4.62 1.18 34.54
N ALA A 480 5.91 0.94 34.70
CA ALA A 480 6.47 0.36 35.94
C ALA A 480 6.27 1.29 37.14
N VAL A 481 6.53 2.60 36.99
CA VAL A 481 6.34 3.59 38.06
C VAL A 481 4.88 3.69 38.48
N VAL A 482 3.96 3.79 37.52
CA VAL A 482 2.51 3.88 37.80
C VAL A 482 2.01 2.59 38.43
N TRP A 483 2.46 1.42 37.96
CA TRP A 483 2.09 0.13 38.52
C TRP A 483 2.57 -0.07 39.96
N GLN A 484 3.81 0.34 40.25
CA GLN A 484 4.35 0.28 41.60
C GLN A 484 3.63 1.26 42.54
N ARG A 485 3.36 2.49 42.07
CA ARG A 485 2.62 3.52 42.83
C ARG A 485 1.20 3.05 43.17
N ASP A 486 0.50 2.50 42.19
CA ASP A 486 -0.91 2.07 42.33
C ASP A 486 -1.04 0.65 42.89
N GLY A 487 0.09 0.02 43.27
CA GLY A 487 0.15 -1.31 43.87
C GLY A 487 -0.41 -2.43 42.99
N GLY A 488 -0.43 -2.23 41.67
CA GLY A 488 -1.05 -3.15 40.71
C GLY A 488 -2.54 -3.36 40.95
N LYS A 489 -3.25 -2.31 41.41
CA LYS A 489 -4.69 -2.34 41.69
C LYS A 489 -5.38 -1.12 41.11
N CYS A 490 -6.67 -1.25 40.84
CA CYS A 490 -7.53 -0.13 40.46
C CYS A 490 -7.54 0.92 41.58
N VAL A 491 -7.22 2.17 41.26
CA VAL A 491 -7.18 3.24 42.27
C VAL A 491 -8.57 3.64 42.78
N GLU A 492 -9.63 3.36 42.01
CA GLU A 492 -11.01 3.69 42.37
C GLU A 492 -11.67 2.61 43.24
N CYS A 493 -11.46 1.32 42.93
CA CYS A 493 -12.19 0.22 43.57
C CYS A 493 -11.30 -0.88 44.20
N GLY A 494 -9.98 -0.79 44.05
CA GLY A 494 -9.02 -1.74 44.61
C GLY A 494 -8.94 -3.10 43.90
N ALA A 495 -9.69 -3.32 42.82
CA ALA A 495 -9.64 -4.57 42.05
C ALA A 495 -8.24 -4.83 41.48
N ALA A 496 -7.82 -6.10 41.42
CA ALA A 496 -6.48 -6.51 40.95
C ALA A 496 -6.48 -7.23 39.58
N HIS A 497 -7.62 -7.24 38.87
CA HIS A 497 -7.81 -7.96 37.61
C HIS A 497 -8.48 -7.07 36.56
N TYR A 498 -8.24 -7.36 35.27
CA TYR A 498 -8.68 -6.56 34.11
C TYR A 498 -8.32 -5.07 34.22
N LEU A 499 -7.05 -4.81 34.52
CA LEU A 499 -6.48 -3.48 34.74
C LEU A 499 -6.06 -2.84 33.43
N GLU A 500 -6.33 -1.55 33.29
CA GLU A 500 -6.01 -0.71 32.15
C GLU A 500 -5.32 0.57 32.65
N PHE A 501 -4.35 1.07 31.90
CA PHE A 501 -3.76 2.38 32.15
C PHE A 501 -4.66 3.45 31.53
N ASP A 502 -5.12 4.36 32.36
CA ASP A 502 -6.02 5.45 31.98
C ASP A 502 -5.37 6.80 32.29
N HIS A 503 -5.65 7.80 31.46
CA HIS A 503 -5.18 9.17 31.69
C HIS A 503 -6.20 9.92 32.55
N ILE A 504 -5.78 10.41 33.72
CA ILE A 504 -6.60 11.23 34.63
C ILE A 504 -7.20 12.40 33.85
N ILE A 505 -6.35 13.19 33.18
CA ILE A 505 -6.75 14.16 32.15
C ILE A 505 -6.61 13.48 30.78
N PRO A 506 -7.69 13.34 29.99
CA PRO A 506 -7.62 12.71 28.67
C PRO A 506 -6.63 13.39 27.72
N ILE A 507 -5.99 12.61 26.84
CA ILE A 507 -5.11 13.12 25.78
C ILE A 507 -5.83 14.17 24.92
N SER A 508 -7.13 13.97 24.61
CA SER A 508 -7.94 14.92 23.82
C SER A 508 -8.08 16.29 24.47
N ARG A 509 -7.89 16.40 25.79
CA ARG A 509 -7.90 17.67 26.55
C ARG A 509 -6.48 18.15 26.90
N GLY A 510 -5.47 17.64 26.19
CA GLY A 510 -4.06 18.00 26.41
C GLY A 510 -3.41 17.27 27.58
N GLY A 511 -3.97 16.15 28.03
CA GLY A 511 -3.39 15.33 29.08
C GLY A 511 -2.10 14.63 28.64
N ALA A 512 -1.01 14.87 29.37
CA ALA A 512 0.29 14.28 29.05
C ALA A 512 0.36 12.78 29.38
N THR A 513 1.14 12.01 28.62
CA THR A 513 1.46 10.61 28.95
C THR A 513 2.62 10.55 29.95
N SER A 514 2.31 10.79 31.24
CA SER A 514 3.28 10.82 32.34
C SER A 514 2.78 10.02 33.54
N ALA A 515 3.68 9.60 34.44
CA ALA A 515 3.27 8.86 35.63
C ALA A 515 2.29 9.66 36.51
N ALA A 516 2.41 10.99 36.54
CA ALA A 516 1.52 11.86 37.30
C ALA A 516 0.11 11.95 36.71
N ASN A 517 -0.06 11.77 35.40
CA ASN A 517 -1.35 11.85 34.72
C ASN A 517 -1.91 10.48 34.32
N LEU A 518 -1.18 9.40 34.58
CA LEU A 518 -1.65 8.02 34.37
C LEU A 518 -2.06 7.40 35.70
N GLN A 519 -3.08 6.55 35.64
CA GLN A 519 -3.58 5.77 36.76
C GLN A 519 -3.99 4.37 36.30
N ILE A 520 -4.00 3.42 37.23
CA ILE A 520 -4.56 2.09 36.98
C ILE A 520 -6.04 2.08 37.32
N LEU A 521 -6.88 1.73 36.34
CA LEU A 521 -8.31 1.47 36.54
C LEU A 521 -8.65 0.05 36.11
N CYS A 522 -9.63 -0.59 36.75
CA CYS A 522 -10.24 -1.76 36.15
C CYS A 522 -11.12 -1.32 34.96
N ARG A 523 -11.32 -2.20 33.98
CA ARG A 523 -12.16 -1.93 32.80
C ARG A 523 -13.53 -1.34 33.15
N GLY A 524 -14.15 -1.78 34.25
CA GLY A 524 -15.44 -1.25 34.72
C GLY A 524 -15.36 0.24 35.08
N CYS A 525 -14.46 0.60 36.00
CA CYS A 525 -14.23 2.00 36.40
C CYS A 525 -13.77 2.88 35.22
N ASN A 526 -12.93 2.33 34.33
CA ASN A 526 -12.43 3.06 33.16
C ASN A 526 -13.57 3.45 32.18
N ARG A 527 -14.51 2.53 31.92
CA ARG A 527 -15.69 2.80 31.08
C ARG A 527 -16.62 3.82 31.71
N THR A 528 -16.86 3.73 33.02
CA THR A 528 -17.69 4.71 33.74
C THR A 528 -17.05 6.11 33.68
N LYS A 529 -15.74 6.21 33.89
CA LYS A 529 -15.00 7.48 33.77
C LYS A 529 -15.10 8.06 32.36
N SER A 530 -14.93 7.23 31.32
CA SER A 530 -15.03 7.67 29.93
C SER A 530 -16.43 8.17 29.53
N ALA A 531 -17.49 7.71 30.21
CA ALA A 531 -18.86 8.15 29.97
C ALA A 531 -19.20 9.50 30.63
N HIS A 532 -18.36 9.99 31.55
CA HIS A 532 -18.56 11.23 32.32
C HIS A 532 -17.54 12.33 31.99
N ILE A 533 -16.70 12.10 30.97
CA ILE A 533 -15.68 13.01 30.46
C ILE A 533 -16.15 13.59 29.15
#